data_AF-A0A323VCT9-F1
#
_entry.id   AF-A0A323VCT9-F1
#
_cell.length_a   1.000
_cell.length_b   1.000
_cell.length_c   1.000
_cell.angle_alpha   90.00
_cell.angle_beta   90.00
_cell.angle_gamma   90.00
#
_symmetry.space_group_name_H-M   'P 1'
#
loop_
_entity.id
_entity.type
_entity.pdbx_description
1 polymer ?
#
loop_
_entity_poly.entity_id
_entity_poly.type
_entity_poly.pdbx_seq_one_letter_code
_entity_poly.pdbx_strand_id
1 'polypeptide(L)'
;MLNGVYPAGSPLLDRDTAAVTALRADGRVLAGFAPRVQEVVAVAPGADGRVELRVVDDLPGYRVVPAADPGAAAASEVAGRGAEQVRMVLEQTAAGWRISDARVEP
;
A
#
# COMPACT_ATOMS: atom_id res chain seq x y z
N MET A 1 3.51 5.99 9.81
CA MET A 1 4.64 6.38 8.92
C MET A 1 5.01 5.17 8.07
N LEU A 2 5.50 5.37 6.84
CA LEU A 2 5.74 4.28 5.87
C LEU A 2 6.87 3.31 6.28
N ASN A 3 7.77 3.72 7.17
CA ASN A 3 8.81 2.86 7.79
C ASN A 3 8.24 1.69 8.64
N GLY A 4 6.97 1.76 9.04
CA GLY A 4 6.26 0.65 9.66
C GLY A 4 5.76 -0.39 8.66
N VAL A 5 5.78 -0.07 7.36
CA VAL A 5 5.21 -0.89 6.28
C VAL A 5 6.33 -1.49 5.42
N TYR A 6 7.32 -0.67 5.05
CA TYR A 6 8.40 -1.04 4.13
C TYR A 6 9.76 -1.09 4.84
N PRO A 7 10.69 -1.97 4.41
CA PRO A 7 12.06 -1.91 4.86
C PRO A 7 12.75 -0.66 4.29
N ALA A 8 13.80 -0.20 4.98
CA ALA A 8 14.57 0.97 4.54
C ALA A 8 15.22 0.72 3.17
N GLY A 9 15.16 1.72 2.28
CA GLY A 9 15.74 1.64 0.94
C GLY A 9 14.99 0.74 -0.04
N SER A 10 13.77 0.30 0.28
CA SER A 10 12.97 -0.48 -0.67
C SER A 10 12.38 0.42 -1.78
N PRO A 11 12.24 -0.08 -3.01
CA PRO A 11 11.60 0.68 -4.10
C PRO A 11 10.15 1.07 -3.78
N LEU A 12 9.43 0.26 -2.99
CA LEU A 12 8.07 0.56 -2.55
C LEU A 12 8.04 1.77 -1.61
N LEU A 13 9.01 1.86 -0.69
CA LEU A 13 9.12 3.01 0.21
C LEU A 13 9.33 4.30 -0.58
N ASP A 14 10.24 4.29 -1.56
CA ASP A 14 10.55 5.47 -2.37
C ASP A 14 9.34 5.93 -3.18
N ARG A 15 8.67 5.00 -3.86
CA ARG A 15 7.47 5.28 -4.66
C ARG A 15 6.35 5.89 -3.82
N ASP A 16 6.03 5.27 -2.69
CA ASP A 16 4.90 5.71 -1.85
C ASP A 16 5.24 7.00 -1.10
N THR A 17 6.50 7.21 -0.73
CA THR A 17 6.97 8.48 -0.16
C THR A 17 6.85 9.61 -1.18
N ALA A 18 7.23 9.38 -2.44
CA ALA A 18 7.08 10.36 -3.51
C ALA A 18 5.60 10.72 -3.74
N ALA A 19 4.71 9.72 -3.77
CA ALA A 19 3.27 9.94 -3.92
C ALA A 19 2.66 10.76 -2.75
N VAL A 20 3.00 10.41 -1.50
CA VAL A 20 2.54 11.17 -0.32
C VAL A 20 3.10 12.59 -0.31
N THR A 21 4.35 12.77 -0.74
CA THR A 21 4.98 14.10 -0.82
C THR A 21 4.30 14.97 -1.87
N ALA A 22 3.99 14.42 -3.05
CA ALA A 22 3.26 15.14 -4.10
C ALA A 22 1.86 15.57 -3.63
N LEU A 23 1.11 14.66 -2.99
CA LEU A 23 -0.21 15.00 -2.41
C LEU A 23 -0.12 16.17 -1.43
N ARG A 24 0.88 16.16 -0.55
CA ARG A 24 1.08 17.25 0.43
C ARG A 24 1.48 18.56 -0.23
N ALA A 25 2.36 18.51 -1.23
CA ALA A 25 2.77 19.70 -1.97
C ALA A 25 1.58 20.37 -2.66
N ASP A 26 0.62 19.58 -3.12
CA ASP A 26 -0.64 20.06 -3.71
C ASP A 26 -1.70 20.49 -2.67
N GLY A 27 -1.40 20.39 -1.37
CA GLY A 27 -2.37 20.67 -0.31
C GLY A 27 -3.56 19.70 -0.32
N ARG A 28 -3.33 18.43 -0.69
CA ARG A 28 -4.35 17.38 -0.82
C ARG A 28 -4.11 16.23 0.14
N VAL A 29 -5.20 15.51 0.44
CA VAL A 29 -5.19 14.27 1.23
C VAL A 29 -6.10 13.22 0.59
N LEU A 30 -5.93 11.96 0.99
CA LEU A 30 -6.81 10.87 0.59
C LEU A 30 -7.93 10.70 1.60
N ALA A 31 -9.17 10.62 1.14
CA ALA A 31 -10.35 10.33 1.94
C ALA A 31 -10.94 8.97 1.54
N GLY A 32 -11.14 8.09 2.53
CA GLY A 32 -11.65 6.73 2.32
C GLY A 32 -10.61 5.71 1.85
N PHE A 33 -9.32 6.08 1.77
CA PHE A 33 -8.24 5.15 1.42
C PHE A 33 -8.07 4.08 2.50
N ALA A 34 -8.51 2.86 2.20
CA ALA A 34 -8.49 1.73 3.12
C ALA A 34 -8.21 0.39 2.39
N PRO A 35 -6.96 0.15 1.95
CA PRO A 35 -6.55 -1.15 1.44
C PRO A 35 -6.81 -2.25 2.47
N ARG A 36 -7.27 -3.42 2.03
CA ARG A 36 -7.58 -4.56 2.91
C ARG A 36 -7.10 -5.86 2.32
N VAL A 37 -6.57 -6.73 3.18
CA VAL A 37 -6.36 -8.14 2.84
C VAL A 37 -7.64 -8.90 3.18
N GLN A 38 -8.24 -9.54 2.18
CA GLN A 38 -9.47 -10.31 2.33
C GLN A 38 -9.16 -11.76 2.72
N GLU A 39 -8.11 -12.33 2.14
CA GLU A 39 -7.74 -13.74 2.33
C GLU A 39 -6.23 -13.92 2.23
N VAL A 40 -5.69 -14.84 3.05
CA VAL A 40 -4.33 -15.37 2.88
C VAL A 40 -4.46 -16.74 2.21
N VAL A 41 -4.07 -16.81 0.94
CA VAL A 41 -4.20 -18.02 0.11
C VAL A 41 -3.04 -18.98 0.37
N ALA A 42 -1.82 -18.46 0.48
CA ALA A 42 -0.64 -19.28 0.71
C ALA A 42 0.44 -18.52 1.46
N VAL A 43 1.25 -19.27 2.21
CA VAL A 43 2.46 -18.81 2.88
C VAL A 43 3.58 -19.78 2.54
N ALA A 44 4.71 -19.27 2.05
CA ALA A 44 5.86 -20.08 1.71
C ALA A 44 7.16 -19.39 2.16
N PRO A 45 8.20 -20.16 2.55
CA PRO A 45 9.53 -19.60 2.72
C PRO A 45 10.06 -19.10 1.37
N GLY A 46 10.60 -17.89 1.36
CA GLY A 46 11.34 -17.31 0.24
C GLY A 46 12.85 -17.42 0.43
N ALA A 47 13.62 -16.83 -0.49
CA ALA A 47 15.07 -16.73 -0.37
C ALA A 47 15.49 -15.79 0.78
N ASP A 48 16.68 -16.01 1.33
CA ASP A 48 17.33 -15.11 2.29
C ASP A 48 16.49 -14.80 3.55
N GLY A 49 15.72 -15.79 4.03
CA GLY A 49 14.88 -15.65 5.22
C GLY A 49 13.62 -14.80 5.00
N ARG A 50 13.29 -14.47 3.75
CA ARG A 50 12.03 -13.82 3.39
C ARG A 50 10.87 -14.80 3.42
N VAL A 51 9.66 -14.27 3.50
CA VAL A 51 8.42 -15.03 3.42
C VAL A 51 7.62 -14.54 2.22
N GLU A 52 7.17 -15.45 1.39
CA GLU A 52 6.27 -15.15 0.30
C GLU A 52 4.83 -15.46 0.71
N LEU A 53 3.96 -14.48 0.50
CA LEU A 53 2.53 -14.60 0.69
C LEU A 53 1.83 -14.50 -0.65
N ARG A 54 0.84 -15.36 -0.86
CA ARG A 54 -0.24 -15.07 -1.81
C ARG A 54 -1.46 -14.66 -1.02
N VAL A 55 -1.96 -13.47 -1.31
CA VAL A 55 -3.13 -12.90 -0.65
C VAL A 55 -4.14 -12.49 -1.70
N VAL A 56 -5.42 -12.46 -1.33
CA VAL A 56 -6.41 -11.66 -2.04
C VAL A 56 -6.51 -10.32 -1.31
N ASP A 57 -6.14 -9.23 -1.97
CA ASP A 57 -6.27 -7.88 -1.44
C ASP A 57 -7.25 -7.05 -2.27
N ASP A 58 -7.87 -6.08 -1.62
CA ASP A 58 -8.80 -5.16 -2.25
C ASP A 58 -8.39 -3.73 -1.93
N LEU A 59 -8.44 -2.90 -2.97
CA LEU A 59 -8.30 -1.46 -2.87
C LEU A 59 -9.65 -0.83 -3.22
N PRO A 60 -10.46 -0.48 -2.20
CA PRO A 60 -11.68 0.27 -2.41
C PRO A 60 -11.40 1.61 -3.07
N GLY A 61 -12.40 2.13 -3.79
CA GLY A 61 -12.32 3.47 -4.34
C GLY A 61 -12.13 4.51 -3.24
N TYR A 62 -11.41 5.58 -3.56
CA TYR A 62 -11.12 6.66 -2.62
C TYR A 62 -11.12 8.01 -3.33
N ARG A 63 -11.16 9.08 -2.55
CA ARG A 63 -11.21 10.45 -3.06
C ARG A 63 -9.92 11.19 -2.72
N VAL A 64 -9.50 12.06 -3.62
CA VAL A 64 -8.46 13.07 -3.35
C VAL A 64 -9.18 14.37 -3.05
N VAL A 65 -8.99 14.89 -1.83
CA VAL A 65 -9.71 16.08 -1.34
C VAL A 65 -8.72 17.15 -0.87
N PRO A 66 -9.10 18.44 -0.84
CA PRO A 66 -8.30 19.47 -0.22
C PRO A 66 -8.01 19.14 1.26
N ALA A 67 -6.76 19.30 1.68
CA ALA A 67 -6.34 19.05 3.06
C ALA A 67 -6.98 20.04 4.05
N ALA A 68 -7.18 21.28 3.60
CA ALA A 68 -7.76 22.35 4.43
C ALA A 68 -9.26 22.17 4.66
N ASP A 69 -9.96 21.45 3.79
CA ASP A 69 -11.38 21.11 3.94
C ASP A 69 -11.68 19.73 3.31
N PRO A 70 -11.49 18.63 4.07
CA PRO A 70 -11.76 17.29 3.58
C PRO A 70 -13.25 16.99 3.30
N GLY A 71 -14.16 17.88 3.70
CA GLY A 71 -15.59 17.78 3.43
C GLY A 71 -15.99 18.41 2.08
N ALA A 72 -15.10 19.17 1.46
CA ALA A 72 -15.31 19.78 0.16
C ALA A 72 -15.44 18.75 -0.98
N ALA A 73 -15.87 19.21 -2.14
CA ALA A 73 -15.89 18.40 -3.36
C ALA A 73 -14.50 17.83 -3.66
N ALA A 74 -14.46 16.56 -4.07
CA ALA A 74 -13.20 15.90 -4.39
C ALA A 74 -12.53 16.57 -5.61
N ALA A 75 -11.21 16.76 -5.51
CA ALA A 75 -10.40 17.15 -6.65
C ALA A 75 -10.29 16.01 -7.68
N SER A 76 -10.39 14.76 -7.22
CA SER A 76 -10.42 13.57 -8.06
C SER A 76 -11.04 12.39 -7.31
N GLU A 77 -11.68 11.49 -8.04
CA GLU A 77 -12.15 10.20 -7.55
C GLU A 77 -11.35 9.08 -8.22
N VAL A 78 -10.86 8.15 -7.40
CA VAL A 78 -10.13 6.97 -7.86
C VAL A 78 -11.05 5.77 -7.70
N ALA A 79 -11.35 5.11 -8.82
CA ALA A 79 -12.13 3.89 -8.81
C ALA A 79 -11.40 2.78 -8.04
N GLY A 80 -12.17 1.95 -7.33
CA GLY A 80 -11.62 0.78 -6.67
C GLY A 80 -11.09 -0.22 -7.69
N ARG A 81 -10.02 -0.92 -7.32
CA ARG A 81 -9.48 -2.03 -8.14
C ARG A 81 -10.33 -3.29 -8.01
N GLY A 82 -11.00 -3.46 -6.87
CA GLY A 82 -11.65 -4.72 -6.51
C GLY A 82 -10.63 -5.72 -5.93
N ALA A 83 -11.16 -6.89 -5.55
CA ALA A 83 -10.38 -7.97 -4.99
C ALA A 83 -9.52 -8.64 -6.07
N GLU A 84 -8.21 -8.67 -5.87
CA GLU A 84 -7.23 -9.28 -6.77
C GLU A 84 -6.24 -10.13 -5.99
N GLN A 85 -5.64 -11.12 -6.66
CA GLN A 85 -4.54 -11.88 -6.07
C GLN A 85 -3.24 -11.07 -6.17
N VAL A 86 -2.54 -10.99 -5.04
CA VAL A 86 -1.25 -10.31 -4.93
C VAL A 86 -0.22 -11.27 -4.35
N ARG A 87 0.93 -11.31 -5.01
CA ARG A 87 2.15 -11.87 -4.43
C ARG A 87 2.86 -10.79 -3.65
N MET A 88 3.02 -11.04 -2.36
CA MET A 88 3.70 -10.16 -1.42
C MET A 88 4.94 -10.88 -0.87
N VAL A 89 6.05 -10.17 -0.77
CA VAL A 89 7.27 -10.66 -0.13
C VAL A 89 7.49 -9.86 1.14
N LEU A 90 7.64 -10.59 2.25
CA LEU A 90 7.93 -10.03 3.56
C LEU A 90 9.39 -10.25 3.93
N GLU A 91 10.00 -9.24 4.52
CA GLU A 91 11.33 -9.27 5.11
C GLU A 91 11.24 -9.07 6.62
N GLN A 92 11.95 -9.90 7.39
CA GLN A 92 12.02 -9.76 8.83
C GLN A 92 13.04 -8.68 9.19
N THR A 93 12.60 -7.63 9.88
CA THR A 93 13.47 -6.60 10.45
C THR A 93 13.51 -6.72 11.98
N ALA A 94 14.44 -6.01 12.62
CA ALA A 94 14.47 -5.90 14.09
C ALA A 94 13.15 -5.35 14.69
N ALA A 95 12.36 -4.61 13.89
CA ALA A 95 11.07 -4.05 14.28
C ALA A 95 9.87 -4.87 13.75
N GLY A 96 10.10 -6.14 13.36
CA GLY A 96 9.10 -7.06 12.83
C GLY A 96 9.07 -7.12 11.30
N TRP A 97 8.02 -7.74 10.74
CA TRP A 97 7.87 -7.95 9.31
C TRP A 97 7.58 -6.67 8.54
N ARG A 98 8.16 -6.52 7.36
CA ARG A 98 7.91 -5.42 6.41
C ARG A 98 7.70 -5.96 5.00
N ILE A 99 6.94 -5.25 4.18
CA ILE A 99 6.69 -5.60 2.79
C ILE A 99 7.90 -5.17 1.96
N SER A 100 8.71 -6.12 1.48
CA SER A 100 9.86 -5.81 0.61
C SER A 100 9.45 -5.70 -0.86
N ASP A 101 8.43 -6.46 -1.28
CA ASP A 101 7.89 -6.45 -2.63
C ASP A 101 6.39 -6.79 -2.61
N ALA A 102 5.63 -6.26 -3.57
CA ALA A 102 4.21 -6.57 -3.76
C ALA A 102 3.80 -6.31 -5.20
N ARG A 103 3.19 -7.31 -5.84
CA ARG A 103 2.67 -7.21 -7.20
C ARG A 103 1.39 -8.01 -7.36
N VAL A 104 0.48 -7.48 -8.17
CA VAL A 104 -0.70 -8.22 -8.64
C VAL A 104 -0.22 -9.43 -9.44
N GLU A 105 -0.78 -10.60 -9.15
CA GLU A 105 -0.63 -11.78 -10.00
C GLU A 105 -1.72 -11.74 -11.09
N PRO A 106 -1.35 -12.00 -12.37
CA PRO A 106 -2.30 -12.04 -13.48
C PRO A 106 -3.23 -13.26 -13.44
#